data_AF-A0A644VCL0-F1
#
_entry.id   AF-A0A644VCL0-F1
#
_cell.length_a   1.000
_cell.length_b   1.000
_cell.length_c   1.000
_cell.angle_alpha   90.00
_cell.angle_beta   90.00
_cell.angle_gamma   90.00
#
_symmetry.space_group_name_H-M   'P 1'
#
loop_
_entity.id
_entity.type
_entity.pdbx_description
1 polymer ?
#
loop_
_entity_poly.entity_id
_entity_poly.type
_entity_poly.pdbx_seq_one_letter_code
_entity_poly.pdbx_strand_id
1 'polypeptide(L)'
;MEIEKEFKKYMDIYKSDEELAKIMELITFENIFNLEFLRANSKFTSMDDMIWRSGFGIMNLMEVENVNQDKWNEYIAKNTECKTWHEFGKLAMIDWMKVTLKLAEEAKARGEQLVTPISKTADNN
;
A
#
# COMPACT_ATOMS: atom_id res chain seq x y z
N MET A 1 5.36 -11.61 -15.05
CA MET A 1 4.21 -11.19 -14.21
C MET A 1 4.31 -9.69 -14.07
N GLU A 2 3.37 -8.93 -14.62
CA GLU A 2 3.50 -7.48 -14.87
C GLU A 2 3.76 -6.66 -13.60
N ILE A 3 3.14 -7.05 -12.48
CA ILE A 3 3.32 -6.43 -11.16
C ILE A 3 4.79 -6.35 -10.74
N GLU A 4 5.58 -7.42 -10.95
CA GLU A 4 6.99 -7.43 -10.54
C GLU A 4 7.85 -6.42 -11.32
N LYS A 5 7.58 -6.32 -12.63
CA LYS A 5 8.29 -5.39 -13.51
C LYS A 5 7.93 -3.95 -13.17
N GLU A 6 6.64 -3.70 -12.90
CA GLU A 6 6.14 -2.39 -12.54
C GLU A 6 6.63 -1.95 -11.16
N PHE A 7 6.57 -2.84 -10.17
CA PHE A 7 7.14 -2.61 -8.84
C PHE A 7 8.61 -2.22 -8.93
N LYS A 8 9.42 -3.00 -9.68
CA LYS A 8 10.84 -2.69 -9.87
C LYS A 8 11.05 -1.33 -10.51
N LYS A 9 10.28 -0.98 -11.54
CA LYS A 9 10.36 0.32 -12.22
C LYS A 9 10.14 1.47 -11.25
N TYR A 10 9.09 1.42 -10.42
CA TYR A 10 8.83 2.48 -9.44
C TYR A 10 9.88 2.50 -8.32
N MET A 11 10.33 1.34 -7.83
CA MET A 11 11.43 1.27 -6.87
C MET A 11 12.70 1.95 -7.39
N ASP A 12 13.06 1.76 -8.66
CA ASP A 12 14.25 2.38 -9.25
C ASP A 12 14.09 3.92 -9.34
N ILE A 13 12.89 4.43 -9.60
CA ILE A 13 12.58 5.87 -9.57
C ILE A 13 12.76 6.43 -8.15
N TYR A 14 12.15 5.78 -7.15
CA TYR A 14 12.20 6.23 -5.76
C TYR A 14 13.62 6.21 -5.18
N LYS A 15 14.43 5.21 -5.55
CA LYS A 15 15.84 5.13 -5.14
C LYS A 15 16.73 6.19 -5.81
N SER A 16 16.29 6.74 -6.94
CA SER A 16 17.06 7.74 -7.69
C SER A 16 16.85 9.16 -7.19
N ASP A 17 15.81 9.42 -6.39
CA ASP A 17 15.47 10.73 -5.82
C ASP A 17 15.54 10.66 -4.29
N GLU A 18 16.36 11.51 -3.68
CA GLU A 18 16.63 11.48 -2.23
C GLU A 18 15.37 11.79 -1.38
N GLU A 19 14.48 12.65 -1.87
CA GLU A 19 13.23 12.99 -1.16
C GLU A 19 12.27 11.81 -1.21
N LEU A 20 12.12 11.19 -2.39
CA LEU A 20 11.28 10.01 -2.55
C LEU A 20 11.81 8.82 -1.75
N ALA A 21 13.14 8.63 -1.70
CA ALA A 21 13.78 7.60 -0.90
C ALA A 21 13.45 7.77 0.60
N LYS A 22 13.54 8.99 1.13
CA LYS A 22 13.18 9.29 2.53
C LYS A 22 11.71 8.99 2.84
N ILE A 23 10.80 9.33 1.92
CA ILE A 23 9.36 9.05 2.11
C ILE A 23 9.10 7.54 2.08
N MET A 24 9.80 6.82 1.21
CA MET A 24 9.71 5.37 1.14
C MET A 24 10.15 4.68 2.45
N GLU A 25 11.11 5.24 3.19
CA GLU A 25 11.53 4.71 4.50
C GLU A 25 10.48 4.89 5.60
N LEU A 26 9.56 5.84 5.45
CA LEU A 26 8.52 6.15 6.44
C LEU A 26 7.19 5.42 6.16
N ILE A 27 7.13 4.62 5.10
CA ILE A 27 5.90 4.00 4.63
C ILE A 27 5.43 2.91 5.61
N THR A 28 4.14 2.92 5.93
CA THR A 28 3.49 1.88 6.74
C THR A 28 2.44 1.13 5.94
N PHE A 29 1.96 0.01 6.49
CA PHE A 29 0.85 -0.73 5.91
C PHE A 29 -0.42 0.12 5.77
N GLU A 30 -0.69 1.02 6.71
CA GLU A 30 -1.85 1.93 6.65
C GLU A 30 -1.75 2.91 5.47
N ASN A 31 -0.53 3.30 5.07
CA ASN A 31 -0.34 4.19 3.93
C ASN A 31 -0.66 3.50 2.60
N ILE A 32 -0.19 2.25 2.43
CA ILE A 32 -0.36 1.51 1.18
C ILE A 32 -1.73 0.81 1.09
N PHE A 33 -2.25 0.30 2.21
CA PHE A 33 -3.57 -0.33 2.31
C PHE A 33 -4.62 0.69 2.75
N ASN A 34 -4.65 1.84 2.09
CA ASN A 34 -5.65 2.87 2.33
C ASN A 34 -7.04 2.46 1.81
N LEU A 35 -8.08 3.20 2.22
CA LEU A 35 -9.47 2.91 1.87
C LEU A 35 -9.71 2.91 0.35
N GLU A 36 -9.05 3.80 -0.40
CA GLU A 36 -9.22 3.89 -1.85
C GLU A 36 -8.65 2.65 -2.53
N PHE A 37 -7.42 2.28 -2.16
CA PHE A 37 -6.76 1.07 -2.67
C PHE A 37 -7.57 -0.19 -2.38
N LEU A 38 -7.99 -0.38 -1.12
CA LEU A 38 -8.73 -1.56 -0.70
C LEU A 38 -10.07 -1.68 -1.42
N ARG A 39 -10.81 -0.59 -1.57
CA ARG A 39 -12.10 -0.60 -2.28
C ARG A 39 -11.95 -0.84 -3.78
N ALA A 40 -10.85 -0.40 -4.38
CA ALA A 40 -10.59 -0.57 -5.81
C ALA A 40 -10.04 -1.96 -6.16
N ASN A 41 -9.23 -2.56 -5.28
CA ASN A 41 -8.46 -3.77 -5.58
C ASN A 41 -8.87 -4.99 -4.74
N SER A 42 -9.87 -4.85 -3.87
CA SER A 42 -10.37 -5.93 -3.01
C SER A 42 -11.85 -5.79 -2.69
N LYS A 43 -12.40 -6.80 -2.00
CA LYS A 43 -13.75 -6.76 -1.40
C LYS A 43 -13.77 -6.07 -0.03
N PHE A 44 -12.62 -5.62 0.48
CA PHE A 44 -12.50 -5.02 1.81
C PHE A 44 -12.81 -3.54 1.76
N THR A 45 -13.49 -3.05 2.79
CA THR A 45 -13.80 -1.62 2.91
C THR A 45 -12.73 -0.85 3.68
N SER A 46 -11.95 -1.53 4.52
CA SER A 46 -10.82 -1.02 5.32
C SER A 46 -9.87 -2.14 5.72
N MET A 47 -8.70 -1.76 6.25
CA MET A 47 -7.72 -2.71 6.79
C MET A 47 -8.30 -3.49 7.99
N ASP A 48 -9.06 -2.81 8.85
CA ASP A 48 -9.77 -3.46 9.97
C ASP A 48 -10.80 -4.48 9.48
N ASP A 49 -11.53 -4.17 8.40
CA ASP A 49 -12.50 -5.09 7.79
C ASP A 49 -11.80 -6.34 7.26
N MET A 50 -10.63 -6.18 6.65
CA MET A 50 -9.79 -7.28 6.18
C MET A 50 -9.28 -8.14 7.35
N ILE A 51 -8.75 -7.52 8.42
CA ILE A 51 -8.25 -8.23 9.59
C ILE A 51 -9.39 -8.98 10.30
N TRP A 52 -10.50 -8.30 10.57
CA TRP A 52 -11.65 -8.84 11.29
C TRP A 52 -12.27 -10.03 10.54
N ARG A 53 -12.48 -9.91 9.23
CA ARG A 53 -13.08 -10.97 8.41
C ARG A 53 -12.14 -12.14 8.14
N SER A 54 -10.85 -11.99 8.39
CA SER A 54 -9.87 -13.04 8.14
C SER A 54 -10.09 -14.26 9.03
N GLY A 55 -10.55 -14.05 10.27
CA GLY A 55 -10.70 -15.12 11.27
C GLY A 55 -9.38 -15.66 11.83
N PHE A 56 -8.26 -15.00 11.56
CA PHE A 56 -6.93 -15.41 12.06
C PHE A 56 -6.60 -14.89 13.45
N GLY A 57 -7.43 -14.00 14.01
CA GLY A 57 -7.23 -13.43 15.35
C GLY A 57 -6.04 -12.48 15.46
N ILE A 58 -5.53 -11.98 14.33
CA ILE A 58 -4.49 -10.95 14.31
C ILE A 58 -5.06 -9.58 14.67
N MET A 59 -4.26 -8.74 15.32
CA MET A 59 -4.67 -7.38 15.70
C MET A 59 -4.25 -6.32 14.69
N ASN A 60 -3.22 -6.61 13.89
CA ASN A 60 -2.68 -5.70 12.88
C ASN A 60 -1.97 -6.50 11.77
N LEU A 61 -1.66 -5.83 10.64
CA LEU A 61 -1.03 -6.48 9.50
C LEU A 61 0.44 -6.90 9.74
N MET A 62 1.13 -6.40 10.77
CA MET A 62 2.49 -6.87 11.09
C MET A 62 2.50 -8.32 11.58
N GLU A 63 1.37 -8.80 12.10
CA GLU A 63 1.21 -10.18 12.59
C GLU A 63 0.91 -11.18 11.46
N VAL A 64 0.65 -10.71 10.24
CA VAL A 64 0.35 -11.56 9.09
C VAL A 64 1.46 -12.56 8.81
N GLU A 65 2.73 -12.17 8.99
CA GLU A 65 3.87 -13.07 8.77
C GLU A 65 3.90 -14.25 9.77
N ASN A 66 3.23 -14.11 10.92
CA ASN A 66 3.17 -15.14 11.96
C ASN A 66 2.00 -16.13 11.76
N VAL A 67 1.09 -15.87 10.82
CA VAL A 67 -0.03 -16.78 10.53
C VAL A 67 0.34 -17.84 9.48
N ASN A 68 -0.53 -18.82 9.30
CA ASN A 68 -0.37 -19.79 8.23
C ASN A 68 -0.47 -19.10 6.86
N GLN A 69 0.66 -18.99 6.17
CA GLN A 69 0.78 -18.25 4.91
C GLN A 69 -0.08 -18.84 3.79
N ASP A 70 -0.24 -20.15 3.72
CA ASP A 70 -1.06 -20.79 2.69
C ASP A 70 -2.53 -20.39 2.83
N LYS A 71 -3.07 -20.51 4.05
CA LYS A 71 -4.45 -20.09 4.34
C LYS A 71 -4.65 -18.59 4.19
N TRP A 72 -3.65 -17.79 4.55
CA TRP A 72 -3.71 -16.35 4.36
C TRP A 72 -3.71 -15.98 2.87
N ASN A 73 -2.84 -16.59 2.07
CA ASN A 73 -2.82 -16.41 0.62
C ASN A 73 -4.15 -16.85 -0.03
N GLU A 74 -4.75 -17.96 0.39
CA GLU A 74 -6.09 -18.37 -0.05
C GLU A 74 -7.15 -17.32 0.29
N TYR A 75 -7.09 -16.74 1.49
CA TYR A 75 -7.99 -15.66 1.90
C TYR A 75 -7.83 -14.42 1.02
N ILE A 76 -6.60 -14.00 0.71
CA ILE A 76 -6.33 -12.89 -0.21
C ILE A 76 -6.83 -13.20 -1.62
N ALA A 77 -6.54 -14.39 -2.15
CA ALA A 77 -6.97 -14.80 -3.49
C ALA A 77 -8.49 -14.89 -3.65
N LYS A 78 -9.22 -15.16 -2.56
CA LYS A 78 -10.69 -15.18 -2.57
C LYS A 78 -11.32 -13.79 -2.59
N ASN A 79 -10.59 -12.78 -2.10
CA ASN A 79 -11.10 -11.43 -1.86
C ASN A 79 -10.46 -10.35 -2.72
N THR A 80 -9.43 -10.68 -3.51
CA THR A 80 -8.68 -9.78 -4.39
C THR A 80 -8.41 -10.48 -5.73
N GLU A 81 -7.89 -9.75 -6.72
CA GLU A 81 -7.39 -10.35 -7.97
C GLU A 81 -5.96 -10.92 -7.85
N CYS A 82 -5.31 -10.73 -6.69
CA CYS A 82 -3.96 -11.20 -6.42
C CYS A 82 -3.98 -12.65 -5.90
N LYS A 83 -2.98 -13.47 -6.26
CA LYS A 83 -2.92 -14.88 -5.81
C LYS A 83 -2.28 -15.03 -4.45
N THR A 84 -1.47 -14.07 -4.04
CA THR A 84 -0.74 -14.10 -2.78
C THR A 84 -0.80 -12.74 -2.08
N TRP A 85 -0.61 -12.76 -0.77
CA TRP A 85 -0.42 -11.58 0.06
C TRP A 85 0.72 -10.69 -0.44
N HIS A 86 1.82 -11.31 -0.87
CA HIS A 86 2.98 -10.60 -1.40
C HIS A 86 2.68 -9.87 -2.71
N GLU A 87 1.92 -10.49 -3.63
CA GLU A 87 1.46 -9.83 -4.84
C GLU A 87 0.53 -8.65 -4.51
N PHE A 88 -0.38 -8.84 -3.55
CA PHE A 88 -1.29 -7.78 -3.12
C PHE A 88 -0.56 -6.61 -2.48
N GLY A 89 0.44 -6.87 -1.64
CA GLY A 89 1.32 -5.84 -1.07
C GLY A 89 2.12 -5.08 -2.12
N LYS A 90 2.66 -5.77 -3.14
CA LYS A 90 3.35 -5.11 -4.26
C LYS A 90 2.40 -4.21 -5.06
N LEU A 91 1.17 -4.67 -5.30
CA LEU A 91 0.16 -3.87 -5.98
C LEU A 91 -0.19 -2.60 -5.17
N ALA A 92 -0.39 -2.74 -3.86
CA ALA A 92 -0.63 -1.61 -2.95
C ALA A 92 0.52 -0.60 -2.97
N MET A 93 1.77 -1.10 -2.95
CA MET A 93 2.94 -0.25 -2.98
C MET A 93 3.11 0.46 -4.33
N ILE A 94 2.82 -0.20 -5.45
CA ILE A 94 2.82 0.44 -6.78
C ILE A 94 1.79 1.57 -6.85
N ASP A 95 0.56 1.32 -6.38
CA ASP A 95 -0.51 2.30 -6.41
C ASP A 95 -0.13 3.54 -5.59
N TRP A 96 0.34 3.33 -4.35
CA TRP A 96 0.84 4.39 -3.50
C TRP A 96 2.02 5.16 -4.13
N MET A 97 2.96 4.45 -4.78
CA MET A 97 4.11 5.07 -5.44
C MET A 97 3.70 5.95 -6.62
N LYS A 98 2.69 5.54 -7.39
CA LYS A 98 2.13 6.34 -8.49
C LYS A 98 1.51 7.63 -7.97
N VAL A 99 0.69 7.52 -6.93
CA VAL A 99 0.00 8.67 -6.33
C VAL A 99 1.01 9.64 -5.75
N THR A 100 1.95 9.15 -4.94
CA THR A 100 2.99 9.96 -4.31
C THR A 100 3.91 10.62 -5.34
N LEU A 101 4.30 9.92 -6.41
CA LEU A 101 5.12 10.49 -7.48
C LEU A 101 4.38 11.62 -8.20
N LYS A 102 3.09 11.43 -8.51
CA LYS A 102 2.26 12.47 -9.12
C LYS A 102 2.14 13.70 -8.22
N LEU A 103 1.90 13.50 -6.92
CA LEU A 103 1.83 14.59 -5.96
C LEU A 103 3.17 15.32 -5.82
N ALA A 104 4.30 14.60 -5.90
CA ALA A 104 5.64 15.16 -5.91
C ALA A 104 5.90 16.06 -7.12
N GLU A 105 5.56 15.59 -8.31
CA GLU A 105 5.67 16.36 -9.55
C GLU A 105 4.80 17.62 -9.51
N GLU A 106 3.57 17.50 -9.02
CA GLU A 106 2.64 18.61 -8.85
C GLU A 106 3.12 19.63 -7.81
N ALA A 107 3.63 19.19 -6.67
CA ALA A 107 4.17 20.07 -5.63
C ALA A 107 5.41 20.82 -6.15
N LYS A 108 6.33 20.11 -6.83
CA LYS A 108 7.50 20.72 -7.49
C LYS A 108 7.07 21.77 -8.53
N ALA A 109 6.02 21.51 -9.31
CA ALA A 109 5.49 22.46 -10.28
C ALA A 109 4.86 23.71 -9.62
N ARG A 110 4.32 23.59 -8.40
CA ARG A 110 3.75 24.69 -7.62
C ARG A 110 4.79 25.42 -6.74
N GLY A 111 6.03 24.93 -6.66
CA GLY A 111 7.04 25.45 -5.74
C GLY A 111 6.75 25.14 -4.27
N GLU A 112 5.95 24.10 -4.01
CA GLU A 112 5.56 23.64 -2.68
C GLU A 112 6.40 22.44 -2.24
N GLN A 113 6.51 22.22 -0.93
CA GLN A 113 7.07 20.97 -0.41
C GLN A 113 6.10 19.82 -0.66
N LEU A 114 6.64 18.63 -0.89
CA LEU A 114 5.87 17.41 -1.06
C LEU A 114 5.10 17.08 0.22
N VAL A 115 3.78 17.25 0.17
CA VAL A 115 2.88 16.74 1.21
C VAL A 115 2.61 15.28 0.89
N THR A 116 3.18 14.37 1.69
CA THR A 116 2.95 12.94 1.52
C THR A 116 1.48 12.61 1.75
N PRO A 117 0.94 11.53 1.16
CA PRO A 117 -0.43 11.07 1.46
C PRO A 117 -0.67 10.72 2.95
N ILE A 118 0.39 10.72 3.77
CA ILE A 118 0.43 10.28 5.16
C ILE A 118 -0.43 11.17 6.08
N SER A 119 -0.76 12.42 5.69
CA SER A 119 -1.36 13.42 6.61
C SER A 119 -2.81 13.83 6.36
N LYS A 120 -3.51 13.34 5.32
CA LYS A 120 -4.89 13.82 5.05
C LYS A 120 -5.99 13.22 5.93
N THR A 121 -5.67 12.40 6.93
CA THR A 121 -6.67 11.86 7.88
C THR A 121 -6.57 12.40 9.31
N ALA A 122 -5.90 13.53 9.53
CA ALA A 122 -5.88 14.19 10.84
C ALA A 122 -6.66 15.52 10.91
N ASP A 123 -7.42 15.89 9.87
CA ASP A 123 -8.39 17.00 9.94
C ASP A 123 -9.81 16.45 9.94
N ASN A 124 -10.29 16.06 11.12
CA ASN A 124 -11.71 16.03 11.50
C ASN A 124 -11.82 15.78 13.01
N ASN A 125 -11.60 16.82 13.81
CA ASN A 125 -12.56 17.37 14.80
C ASN A 125 -11.90 18.43 15.69
#